data_AF-A0A3A1WR35-F1
#
_entry.id   AF-A0A3A1WR35-F1
#
_cell.length_a   1.000
_cell.length_b   1.000
_cell.length_c   1.000
_cell.angle_alpha   90.00
_cell.angle_beta   90.00
_cell.angle_gamma   90.00
#
_symmetry.space_group_name_H-M   'P 1'
#
loop_
_entity.id
_entity.type
_entity.pdbx_description
1 polymer ?
#
loop_
_entity_poly.entity_id
_entity_poly.type
_entity_poly.pdbx_seq_one_letter_code
_entity_poly.pdbx_strand_id
1 'polypeptide(L)'
;MLGVLHDPASDEKSKAWAAEKAAPFVHPKPAPAQRLVKIELPATDTAEGVSAALGKLIQAVATGDLAPSEAQSVAALIEAQRKAIETNDVLARLDALEEAQRRPGGPKLVA
;
A
#
# COMPACT_ATOMS: atom_id res chain seq x y z
N MET A 1 21.97 3.67 -28.83
CA MET A 1 22.07 2.28 -29.32
C MET A 1 20.90 1.83 -30.22
N LEU A 2 19.75 2.52 -30.27
CA LEU A 2 18.66 2.13 -31.19
C LEU A 2 18.88 2.54 -32.67
N GLY A 3 19.76 3.50 -32.96
CA GLY A 3 20.01 3.99 -34.33
C GLY A 3 20.73 3.01 -35.26
N VAL A 4 21.18 1.85 -34.76
CA VAL A 4 21.91 0.83 -35.55
C VAL A 4 20.95 -0.25 -36.11
N LEU A 5 19.73 -0.35 -35.56
CA LEU A 5 18.74 -1.39 -35.90
C LEU A 5 17.60 -0.90 -36.80
N HIS A 6 17.51 0.39 -37.06
CA HIS A 6 16.45 1.00 -37.86
C HIS A 6 17.07 1.80 -39.01
N ASP A 7 16.84 1.34 -40.24
CA ASP A 7 17.11 2.12 -41.45
C ASP A 7 15.96 3.12 -41.68
N PRO A 8 16.18 4.44 -41.50
CA PRO A 8 15.14 5.44 -41.69
C PRO A 8 14.66 5.57 -43.14
N ALA A 9 15.46 5.14 -44.12
CA ALA A 9 15.11 5.20 -45.54
C ALA A 9 14.27 4.00 -46.03
N SER A 10 14.03 2.99 -45.18
CA SER A 10 13.27 1.81 -45.56
C SER A 10 11.79 2.12 -45.82
N ASP A 11 11.21 1.43 -46.81
CA ASP A 11 9.81 1.57 -47.17
C ASP A 11 8.86 0.96 -46.12
N GLU A 12 7.60 1.39 -46.13
CA GLU A 12 6.60 0.99 -45.13
C GLU A 12 6.30 -0.52 -45.14
N LYS A 13 6.35 -1.18 -46.31
CA LYS A 13 6.09 -2.62 -46.40
C LYS A 13 7.22 -3.42 -45.77
N SER A 14 8.46 -3.02 -46.01
CA SER A 14 9.63 -3.63 -45.39
C SER A 14 9.61 -3.51 -43.86
N LYS A 15 9.17 -2.36 -43.33
CA LYS A 15 8.99 -2.15 -41.88
C LYS A 15 7.90 -3.04 -41.31
N ALA A 16 6.75 -3.16 -41.99
CA ALA A 16 5.64 -4.01 -41.55
C ALA A 16 6.03 -5.50 -41.52
N TRP A 17 6.74 -5.97 -42.57
CA TRP A 17 7.26 -7.33 -42.62
C TRP A 17 8.25 -7.61 -41.48
N ALA A 18 9.18 -6.69 -41.21
CA ALA A 18 10.13 -6.84 -40.11
C ALA A 18 9.43 -6.89 -38.74
N ALA A 19 8.40 -6.06 -38.53
CA ALA A 19 7.59 -6.08 -37.31
C ALA A 19 6.83 -7.41 -37.14
N GLU A 20 6.25 -7.95 -38.21
CA GLU A 20 5.58 -9.26 -38.20
C GLU A 20 6.54 -10.38 -37.81
N LYS A 21 7.77 -10.36 -38.34
CA LYS A 21 8.79 -11.37 -38.00
C LYS A 21 9.35 -11.21 -36.59
N ALA A 22 9.38 -9.99 -36.07
CA ALA A 22 9.82 -9.73 -34.70
C ALA A 22 8.74 -10.05 -33.65
N ALA A 23 7.45 -9.93 -33.99
CA ALA A 23 6.33 -10.03 -33.05
C ALA A 23 6.35 -11.28 -32.13
N PRO A 24 6.69 -12.51 -32.61
CA PRO A 24 6.78 -13.69 -31.75
C PRO A 24 7.87 -13.61 -30.67
N PHE A 25 8.88 -12.76 -30.88
CA PHE A 25 10.04 -12.60 -29.99
C PHE A 25 9.95 -11.33 -29.14
N VAL A 26 8.98 -10.45 -29.40
CA VAL A 26 8.68 -9.30 -28.54
C VAL A 26 7.89 -9.82 -27.34
N HIS A 27 8.62 -10.21 -26.29
CA HIS A 27 7.97 -10.54 -25.03
C HIS A 27 7.27 -9.31 -24.47
N PRO A 28 6.05 -9.45 -23.91
CA PRO A 28 5.45 -8.38 -23.13
C PRO A 28 6.45 -7.98 -22.06
N LYS A 29 6.69 -6.67 -21.91
CA LYS A 29 7.56 -6.15 -20.85
C LYS A 29 7.05 -6.75 -19.53
N PRO A 30 7.84 -7.60 -18.85
CA PRO A 30 7.38 -8.18 -17.60
C PRO A 30 7.05 -7.03 -16.65
N ALA A 31 5.94 -7.18 -15.92
CA ALA A 31 5.58 -6.21 -14.90
C ALA A 31 6.81 -5.99 -13.99
N PRO A 32 7.13 -4.74 -13.61
CA PRO A 32 8.23 -4.49 -12.71
C PRO A 32 8.09 -5.35 -11.47
N ALA A 33 9.13 -6.11 -11.13
CA ALA A 33 9.14 -6.87 -9.89
C ALA A 33 8.95 -5.91 -8.70
N GLN A 34 8.25 -6.36 -7.66
CA GLN A 34 8.16 -5.60 -6.42
C GLN A 34 9.57 -5.38 -5.88
N ARG A 35 9.91 -4.11 -5.58
CA ARG A 35 11.19 -3.76 -4.97
C ARG A 35 11.03 -3.66 -3.46
N LEU A 36 12.12 -3.89 -2.75
CA LEU A 36 12.20 -3.55 -1.33
C LEU A 36 12.23 -2.03 -1.18
N VAL A 37 11.45 -1.51 -0.24
CA VAL A 37 11.37 -0.08 0.05
C VAL A 37 11.81 0.13 1.49
N LYS A 38 12.67 1.13 1.71
CA LYS A 38 13.04 1.60 3.04
C LYS A 38 12.28 2.88 3.36
N ILE A 39 11.40 2.83 4.35
CA ILE A 39 10.67 4.00 4.85
C ILE A 39 10.91 4.08 6.35
N GLU A 40 11.32 5.26 6.81
CA GLU A 40 11.37 5.57 8.23
C GLU A 40 10.00 6.03 8.69
N LEU A 41 9.31 5.16 9.42
CA LEU A 41 8.02 5.45 10.01
C LEU A 41 8.18 5.86 11.47
N PRO A 42 7.35 6.79 11.97
CA PRO A 42 7.24 7.05 13.40
C PRO A 42 6.67 5.81 14.13
N ALA A 43 6.74 5.82 15.46
CA ALA A 43 6.15 4.75 16.27
C ALA A 43 4.64 4.61 15.98
N THR A 44 4.18 3.36 15.84
CA THR A 44 2.78 3.01 15.50
C THR A 44 2.10 2.21 16.63
N ASP A 45 2.56 2.38 17.86
CA ASP A 45 2.00 1.78 19.07
C ASP A 45 0.73 2.47 19.56
N THR A 46 0.46 3.69 19.09
CA THR A 46 -0.71 4.50 19.43
C THR A 46 -1.50 4.90 18.18
N ALA A 47 -2.79 5.23 18.34
CA ALA A 47 -3.62 5.73 17.25
C ALA A 47 -3.07 7.03 16.63
N GLU A 48 -2.50 7.91 17.46
CA GLU A 48 -1.81 9.13 17.01
C GLU A 48 -0.56 8.80 16.19
N GLY A 49 0.23 7.81 16.65
CA GLY A 49 1.41 7.32 15.95
C GLY A 49 1.09 6.72 14.57
N VAL A 50 0.00 5.94 14.48
CA VAL A 50 -0.53 5.43 13.21
C VAL A 50 -0.90 6.58 12.26
N SER A 51 -1.59 7.61 12.76
CA SER A 51 -1.94 8.79 11.95
C SER A 51 -0.70 9.52 11.45
N ALA A 52 0.30 9.71 12.31
CA ALA A 52 1.58 10.29 11.93
C ALA A 52 2.32 9.45 10.86
N ALA A 53 2.27 8.12 10.99
CA ALA A 53 2.87 7.21 10.01
C ALA A 53 2.20 7.30 8.63
N LEU A 54 0.86 7.38 8.60
CA LEU A 54 0.12 7.63 7.35
C LEU A 54 0.46 8.99 6.75
N GLY A 55 0.57 10.04 7.57
CA GLY A 55 1.00 11.36 7.11
C GLY A 55 2.40 11.32 6.47
N LYS A 56 3.34 10.60 7.08
CA LYS A 56 4.68 10.40 6.52
C LYS A 56 4.67 9.64 5.20
N LEU A 57 3.80 8.62 5.11
CA LEU A 57 3.61 7.84 3.89
C LEU A 57 3.06 8.69 2.75
N ILE A 58 2.04 9.52 3.01
CA ILE A 58 1.47 10.46 2.03
C ILE A 58 2.54 11.44 1.55
N GLN A 59 3.35 11.98 2.46
CA GLN A 59 4.47 12.86 2.09
C GLN A 59 5.44 12.17 1.13
N ALA A 60 5.85 10.93 1.42
CA ALA A 60 6.79 10.17 0.58
C ALA A 60 6.25 9.90 -0.83
N VAL A 61 4.93 9.70 -0.96
CA VAL A 61 4.28 9.59 -2.27
C VAL A 61 4.27 10.94 -2.99
N ALA A 62 3.94 12.02 -2.28
CA ALA A 62 3.87 13.37 -2.85
C ALA A 62 5.24 13.89 -3.33
N THR A 63 6.33 13.50 -2.67
CA THR A 63 7.70 13.84 -3.09
C THR A 63 8.24 12.95 -4.20
N GLY A 64 7.56 11.84 -4.51
CA GLY A 64 7.99 10.86 -5.52
C GLY A 64 9.02 9.84 -5.01
N ASP A 65 9.30 9.81 -3.72
CA ASP A 65 10.20 8.83 -3.10
C ASP A 65 9.58 7.42 -3.08
N LEU A 66 8.23 7.36 -3.10
CA LEU A 66 7.45 6.12 -3.06
C LEU A 66 6.39 6.07 -4.16
N ALA A 67 6.25 4.93 -4.83
CA ALA A 67 5.17 4.77 -5.80
C ALA A 67 3.80 4.63 -5.10
N PRO A 68 2.71 5.14 -5.68
CA PRO A 68 1.37 5.02 -5.08
C PRO A 68 0.94 3.57 -4.82
N SER A 69 1.30 2.64 -5.71
CA SER A 69 1.00 1.21 -5.55
C SER A 69 1.76 0.57 -4.37
N GLU A 70 3.01 0.98 -4.14
CA GLU A 70 3.81 0.53 -2.99
C GLU A 70 3.24 1.10 -1.69
N ALA A 71 2.86 2.37 -1.71
CA ALA A 71 2.25 3.05 -0.58
C ALA A 71 0.94 2.39 -0.14
N GLN A 72 0.11 1.91 -1.08
CA GLN A 72 -1.10 1.16 -0.74
C GLN A 72 -0.79 -0.11 0.06
N SER A 73 0.25 -0.86 -0.30
CA SER A 73 0.66 -2.05 0.45
C SER A 73 1.17 -1.70 1.86
N VAL A 74 1.93 -0.62 2.01
CA VAL A 74 2.41 -0.15 3.33
C VAL A 74 1.25 0.37 4.18
N ALA A 75 0.33 1.14 3.60
CA ALA A 75 -0.85 1.65 4.29
C ALA A 75 -1.70 0.52 4.87
N ALA A 76 -1.84 -0.60 4.16
CA ALA A 76 -2.58 -1.76 4.65
C ALA A 76 -1.98 -2.35 5.94
N LEU A 77 -0.65 -2.33 6.10
CA LEU A 77 0.04 -2.77 7.33
C LEU A 77 -0.22 -1.80 8.49
N ILE A 78 -0.15 -0.49 8.22
CA ILE A 78 -0.43 0.55 9.22
C ILE A 78 -1.90 0.47 9.69
N GLU A 79 -2.83 0.24 8.77
CA GLU A 79 -4.24 0.04 9.09
C GLU A 79 -4.50 -1.23 9.90
N ALA A 80 -3.77 -2.31 9.64
CA ALA A 80 -3.86 -3.52 10.46
C ALA A 80 -3.41 -3.26 11.90
N GLN A 81 -2.33 -2.49 12.09
CA GLN A 81 -1.85 -2.07 13.40
C GLN A 81 -2.89 -1.20 14.13
N ARG A 82 -3.51 -0.24 13.43
CA ARG A 82 -4.59 0.59 13.98
C ARG A 82 -5.74 -0.24 14.53
N LYS A 83 -6.21 -1.21 13.74
CA LYS A 83 -7.31 -2.11 14.13
C LYS A 83 -6.95 -2.93 15.37
N ALA A 84 -5.71 -3.39 15.49
CA ALA A 84 -5.26 -4.13 16.66
C ALA A 84 -5.33 -3.27 17.93
N ILE A 85 -4.85 -2.01 17.86
CA ILE A 85 -4.92 -1.05 18.97
C ILE A 85 -6.37 -0.76 19.35
N GLU A 86 -7.20 -0.36 18.38
CA GLU A 86 -8.61 -0.03 18.61
C GLU A 86 -9.38 -1.23 19.19
N THR A 87 -9.10 -2.45 18.72
CA THR A 87 -9.73 -3.67 19.24
C THR A 87 -9.36 -3.90 20.70
N ASN A 88 -8.07 -3.77 21.06
CA ASN A 88 -7.62 -3.94 22.44
C ASN A 88 -8.25 -2.88 23.37
N ASP A 89 -8.31 -1.63 22.92
CA ASP A 89 -8.91 -0.54 23.70
C ASP A 89 -10.41 -0.75 23.92
N VAL A 90 -11.13 -1.20 22.89
CA VAL A 90 -12.57 -1.50 22.99
C VAL A 90 -12.82 -2.67 23.92
N LEU A 91 -12.03 -3.74 23.84
CA LEU A 91 -12.14 -4.90 24.73
C LEU A 91 -11.91 -4.49 26.19
N ALA A 92 -10.86 -3.74 26.48
CA ALA A 92 -10.57 -3.26 27.83
C ALA A 92 -11.72 -2.40 28.40
N ARG A 93 -12.32 -1.55 27.57
CA ARG A 93 -13.48 -0.73 27.98
C ARG A 93 -14.74 -1.57 28.19
N LEU A 94 -14.94 -2.61 27.37
CA LEU A 94 -16.07 -3.53 27.52
C LEU A 94 -15.96 -4.30 28.83
N ASP A 95 -14.80 -4.86 29.14
CA ASP A 95 -14.54 -5.58 30.39
C ASP A 95 -14.82 -4.70 31.62
N ALA A 96 -14.33 -3.46 31.61
CA ALA A 96 -14.58 -2.51 32.70
C ALA A 96 -16.08 -2.18 32.89
N LEU A 97 -16.84 -2.09 31.79
CA LEU A 97 -18.28 -1.87 31.84
C LEU A 97 -19.03 -3.11 32.34
N GLU A 98 -18.62 -4.31 31.92
CA GLU A 98 -19.19 -5.56 32.38
C GLU A 98 -18.94 -5.80 33.88
N GLU A 99 -17.73 -5.49 34.37
CA GLU A 99 -17.41 -5.52 35.80
C GLU A 99 -18.26 -4.52 36.61
N ALA A 100 -18.42 -3.30 36.11
CA ALA A 100 -19.25 -2.28 36.74
C ALA A 100 -20.72 -2.70 36.85
N GLN A 101 -21.25 -3.40 35.84
CA GLN A 101 -22.61 -3.94 35.86
C GLN A 101 -22.77 -5.15 36.78
N ARG A 102 -21.74 -5.99 36.90
CA ARG A 102 -21.75 -7.17 37.79
C ARG A 102 -21.73 -6.79 39.28
N ARG A 103 -21.27 -5.58 39.62
CA ARG A 103 -21.29 -5.06 40.99
C ARG A 103 -22.73 -4.83 41.47
N PRO A 104 -23.13 -5.31 42.68
CA PRO A 104 -24.48 -5.11 43.18
C PRO A 104 -24.78 -3.61 43.34
N GLY A 105 -25.72 -3.08 42.53
CA GLY A 105 -26.09 -1.65 42.48
C GLY A 105 -25.93 -0.97 41.12
N GLY A 106 -25.41 -1.67 40.10
CA GLY A 106 -25.28 -1.13 38.74
C GLY A 106 -26.64 -0.78 38.07
N PRO A 107 -26.68 0.23 37.18
CA PRO A 107 -27.89 0.60 36.45
C PRO A 107 -28.35 -0.59 35.60
N LYS A 108 -29.58 -1.07 35.85
CA LYS A 108 -30.21 -2.10 35.02
C LYS A 108 -30.56 -1.49 33.68
N LEU A 109 -30.04 -2.06 32.59
CA LEU A 109 -30.47 -1.75 31.23
C LEU A 109 -31.97 -2.10 31.12
N VAL A 110 -32.80 -1.08 30.95
CA VAL A 110 -34.22 -1.22 30.64
C VAL A 110 -34.30 -1.66 29.19
N ALA A 111 -34.77 -2.88 28.97
CA ALA A 111 -35.06 -3.44 27.65
C ALA A 111 -36.24 -2.71 26.97
#